data_AF-A0A959MKX8-F1
#
_entry.id   AF-A0A959MKX8-F1
#
_cell.length_a   1.000
_cell.length_b   1.000
_cell.length_c   1.000
_cell.angle_alpha   90.00
_cell.angle_beta   90.00
_cell.angle_gamma   90.00
#
_symmetry.space_group_name_H-M   'P 1'
#
loop_
_entity.id
_entity.type
_entity.pdbx_description
1 polymer ?
#
loop_
_entity_poly.entity_id
_entity_poly.type
_entity_poly.pdbx_seq_one_letter_code
_entity_poly.pdbx_strand_id
1 'polypeptide(L)' 'NCKTIIVNGVEDHVHCLVGIKPVVAASELMKTVKAKSSKYINEKRLTPRRFEWQVGYGVFSYGQS' A
#
# COMPACT_ATOMS: atom_id res chain seq x y z
N ASN A 1 5.42 9.09 8.88
CA ASN A 1 5.69 10.38 8.20
C ASN A 1 5.70 10.18 6.68
N CYS A 2 4.56 9.78 6.12
CA CYS A 2 4.28 9.79 4.68
C CYS A 2 2.95 10.52 4.50
N LYS A 3 2.84 11.38 3.50
CA LYS A 3 1.59 12.06 3.17
C LYS A 3 0.85 11.23 2.13
N THR A 4 -0.32 10.72 2.48
CA THR A 4 -1.22 10.13 1.49
C THR A 4 -1.80 11.24 0.63
N ILE A 5 -1.64 11.14 -0.69
CA ILE A 5 -2.18 12.12 -1.65
C ILE A 5 -3.47 11.56 -2.23
N ILE A 6 -3.40 10.40 -2.89
CA ILE A 6 -4.56 9.69 -3.45
C ILE A 6 -4.36 8.18 -3.28
N VAL A 7 -5.45 7.47 -3.01
CA VAL A 7 -5.52 6.00 -3.06
C VAL A 7 -6.69 5.63 -3.95
N ASN A 8 -6.46 4.74 -4.92
CA ASN A 8 -7.50 4.17 -5.76
C ASN A 8 -7.11 2.72 -6.11
N GLY A 9 -7.98 1.98 -6.79
CA GLY A 9 -7.67 0.62 -7.22
C GLY A 9 -8.68 0.11 -8.24
N VAL A 10 -8.45 -1.11 -8.68
CA VAL A 10 -9.39 -1.93 -9.46
C VAL A 10 -9.63 -3.25 -8.72
N GLU A 11 -10.34 -4.20 -9.31
CA GLU A 11 -10.77 -5.41 -8.58
C GLU A 11 -9.62 -6.21 -7.95
N ASP A 12 -8.43 -6.20 -8.54
CA ASP A 12 -7.30 -7.06 -8.17
C ASP A 12 -6.06 -6.31 -7.62
N HIS A 13 -6.01 -4.98 -7.69
CA HIS A 13 -4.88 -4.22 -7.16
C HIS A 13 -5.22 -2.78 -6.76
N VAL A 14 -4.32 -2.18 -5.97
CA VAL A 14 -4.44 -0.82 -5.43
C VAL A 14 -3.24 0.02 -5.85
N HIS A 15 -3.51 1.26 -6.24
CA HIS A 15 -2.55 2.32 -6.53
C HIS A 15 -2.58 3.39 -5.44
N CYS A 16 -1.41 3.83 -5.00
CA CYS A 16 -1.26 4.88 -4.00
C CYS A 16 -0.27 5.93 -4.48
N LEU A 17 -0.72 7.19 -4.58
CA LEU A 17 0.18 8.33 -4.71
C LEU A 17 0.49 8.87 -3.32
N VAL A 18 1.77 8.86 -2.95
CA VAL A 18 2.24 9.20 -1.61
C VAL A 18 3.45 10.12 -1.65
N GLY A 19 3.49 11.11 -0.76
CA GLY A 19 4.70 11.85 -0.44
C GLY A 19 5.51 11.09 0.62
N ILE A 20 6.73 10.68 0.28
CA ILE A 20 7.63 9.93 1.16
C ILE A 20 8.83 10.82 1.52
N LYS A 21 9.21 10.87 2.80
CA LYS A 21 10.46 11.54 3.21
C LYS A 21 11.66 10.72 2.72
N PRO A 22 12.76 11.34 2.24
CA PRO A 22 13.92 10.60 1.70
C PRO A 22 14.54 9.56 2.64
N VAL A 23 14.42 9.76 3.97
CA VAL A 23 14.90 8.82 4.99
C VAL A 23 14.08 7.53 5.08
N VAL A 24 12.88 7.50 4.48
CA VAL A 24 11.97 6.34 4.52
C VAL A 24 12.14 5.53 3.24
N ALA A 25 12.65 4.30 3.37
CA ALA A 25 12.70 3.36 2.26
C ALA A 25 11.28 2.96 1.80
N ALA A 26 11.06 2.90 0.50
CA ALA A 26 9.78 2.47 -0.07
C ALA A 26 9.39 1.04 0.36
N SER A 27 10.39 0.15 0.51
CA SER A 27 10.21 -1.22 1.02
C SER A 27 9.62 -1.25 2.42
N GLU A 28 10.10 -0.40 3.33
CA GLU A 28 9.58 -0.31 4.70
C GLU A 28 8.15 0.21 4.75
N LEU A 29 7.83 1.20 3.89
CA LEU A 29 6.46 1.66 3.72
C LEU A 29 5.56 0.53 3.22
N MET A 30 5.94 -0.16 2.15
CA MET A 30 5.12 -1.22 1.56
C MET A 30 4.97 -2.44 2.47
N LYS A 31 6.01 -2.82 3.21
CA LYS A 31 5.94 -3.84 4.27
C LYS A 31 4.85 -3.48 5.29
N THR A 32 4.85 -2.23 5.76
CA THR A 32 3.89 -1.75 6.75
C THR A 32 2.47 -1.68 6.21
N VAL A 33 2.29 -1.11 5.01
CA VAL A 33 0.99 -0.99 4.34
C VAL A 33 0.36 -2.38 4.15
N LYS A 34 1.12 -3.30 3.54
CA LYS A 34 0.63 -4.65 3.25
C LYS A 34 0.32 -5.43 4.52
N ALA A 35 1.21 -5.41 5.52
CA ALA A 35 0.99 -6.13 6.77
C ALA A 35 -0.21 -5.61 7.57
N LYS A 36 -0.31 -4.28 7.73
CA LYS A 36 -1.39 -3.68 8.51
C LYS A 36 -2.74 -3.81 7.83
N SER A 37 -2.80 -3.62 6.50
CA SER A 37 -4.08 -3.76 5.78
C SER A 37 -4.52 -5.22 5.73
N SER A 38 -3.62 -6.18 5.49
CA SER A 38 -3.96 -7.60 5.56
C SER A 38 -4.47 -8.00 6.92
N LYS A 39 -3.82 -7.54 8.01
CA LYS A 39 -4.30 -7.79 9.37
C LYS A 39 -5.70 -7.23 9.57
N TYR A 40 -5.91 -5.95 9.22
CA TYR A 40 -7.20 -5.28 9.39
C TYR A 40 -8.33 -5.96 8.61
N ILE A 41 -8.12 -6.26 7.33
CA ILE A 41 -9.11 -6.92 6.46
C ILE A 41 -9.51 -8.28 7.02
N ASN A 42 -8.54 -9.08 7.46
CA ASN A 42 -8.79 -10.41 8.02
C ASN A 42 -9.47 -10.35 9.39
N GLU A 43 -9.02 -9.48 10.30
CA GLU A 43 -9.64 -9.32 11.63
C GLU A 43 -11.08 -8.81 11.54
N LYS A 44 -11.35 -7.90 10.60
CA LYS A 44 -12.69 -7.36 10.36
C LYS A 44 -13.54 -8.23 9.43
N ARG A 45 -12.99 -9.33 8.91
CA ARG A 45 -13.67 -10.27 7.99
C ARG A 45 -14.32 -9.54 6.80
N LEU A 46 -13.59 -8.59 6.21
CA LEU A 46 -14.11 -7.78 5.09
C LEU A 46 -14.17 -8.56 3.76
N THR A 47 -13.61 -9.76 3.73
CA THR A 47 -13.63 -10.69 2.60
C THR A 47 -14.11 -12.07 3.06
N PRO A 48 -14.79 -12.85 2.19
CA PRO A 48 -15.27 -14.19 2.54
C PRO A 48 -14.14 -15.21 2.73
N ARG A 49 -12.94 -14.89 2.24
CA ARG A 49 -11.73 -15.72 2.36
C ARG A 49 -10.63 -14.91 3.05
N ARG A 50 -9.61 -15.61 3.55
CA ARG A 50 -8.40 -14.97 4.06
C ARG A 50 -7.79 -14.10 2.96
N PHE A 51 -7.62 -12.82 3.26
CA PHE A 51 -6.99 -11.86 2.37
C PHE A 51 -5.47 -11.91 2.51
N GLU A 52 -4.77 -11.86 1.38
CA GLU A 52 -3.33 -11.68 1.31
C GLU A 52 -2.95 -10.85 0.09
N TRP A 53 -1.85 -10.10 0.21
CA TRP A 53 -1.25 -9.44 -0.93
C TRP A 53 -0.27 -10.37 -1.62
N GLN A 54 -0.10 -10.20 -2.93
CA GLN A 54 1.06 -10.71 -3.66
C GLN A 54 2.37 -10.38 -2.94
N VAL A 55 3.43 -11.19 -3.12
CA VAL A 55 4.73 -10.98 -2.45
C VAL A 55 5.36 -9.63 -2.84
N GLY A 56 5.31 -9.28 -4.13
CA GLY A 56 5.94 -8.08 -4.68
C GLY A 56 5.15 -6.77 -4.52
N TYR A 57 5.73 -5.68 -5.02
CA TYR A 57 5.09 -4.38 -5.17
C TYR A 57 5.82 -3.56 -6.27
N GLY A 58 5.11 -2.63 -6.92
CA GLY A 58 5.69 -1.69 -7.88
C GLY A 58 5.80 -0.28 -7.28
N VAL A 59 6.88 0.44 -7.59
CA VAL A 59 7.09 1.84 -7.17
C VAL A 59 7.70 2.64 -8.31
N PHE A 60 7.15 3.82 -8.54
CA PHE A 60 7.63 4.78 -9.53
C PHE A 60 7.76 6.15 -8.87
N SER A 61 8.80 6.89 -9.21
CA SER A 61 8.93 8.29 -8.80
C SER A 61 8.07 9.17 -9.70
N TYR A 62 7.53 10.25 -9.12
CA TYR A 62 6.80 11.28 -9.85
C TYR A 62 7.45 12.64 -9.57
N GLY A 63 7.72 13.39 -10.63
CA GLY A 63 8.19 14.77 -10.58
C GLY A 63 7.31 15.64 -11.47
N GLN A 64 7.03 16.86 -11.04
CA GLN A 64 6.31 17.82 -11.86
C GLN A 64 7.26 18.38 -12.93
N SER A 65 6.79 18.44 -14.18
CA SER A 65 7.48 19.05 -15.32
C SER A 65 7.27 20.57 -15.37
#